data_AF-A0A7J3I0F3-F1
#
_entry.id   AF-A0A7J3I0F3-F1
#
_cell.length_a   1.000
_cell.length_b   1.000
_cell.length_c   1.000
_cell.angle_alpha   90.00
_cell.angle_beta   90.00
_cell.angle_gamma   90.00
#
_symmetry.space_group_name_H-M   'P 1'
#
loop_
_entity.id
_entity.type
_entity.pdbx_description
1 polymer ?
#
loop_
_entity_poly.entity_id
_entity_poly.type
_entity_poly.pdbx_seq_one_letter_code
_entity_poly.pdbx_strand_id
1 'polypeptide(L)'
;MCAAVEVKFEAISPADFFYRNRDIAGFDNPMRAIYTAIRELVENSLDACEDGGILPEILIAVEEAGENTFKIMVMDNGIGVPRDNIQSCFGQILYGSKYTHRQARGRFGLGGKMAFLYGQITTHKPLHVTSAPIGDEWVYDVTLRMDIQNNRPELLEWTRRKGKKGWHGLVVEFYIEGDWIRARRY
;
A
#
# COMPACT_ATOMS: atom_id res chain seq x y z
N MET A 1 -44.38 -27.23 11.17
CA MET A 1 -42.96 -27.50 11.46
C MET A 1 -42.18 -26.24 11.14
N CYS A 2 -41.62 -25.56 12.14
CA CYS A 2 -40.67 -24.47 11.88
C CYS A 2 -39.36 -25.10 11.38
N ALA A 3 -38.93 -24.73 10.17
CA ALA A 3 -37.60 -25.10 9.70
C ALA A 3 -36.57 -24.48 10.65
N ALA A 4 -35.71 -25.30 11.23
CA ALA A 4 -34.58 -24.82 11.99
C ALA A 4 -33.69 -24.04 11.02
N VAL A 5 -33.52 -22.73 11.26
CA VAL A 5 -32.55 -21.93 10.53
C VAL A 5 -31.17 -22.40 10.99
N GLU A 6 -30.44 -23.04 10.10
CA GLU A 6 -29.10 -23.53 10.39
C GLU A 6 -28.15 -22.33 10.47
N VAL A 7 -27.63 -22.06 11.67
CA VAL A 7 -26.71 -20.94 11.92
C VAL A 7 -25.30 -21.39 11.57
N LYS A 8 -24.73 -20.84 10.50
CA LYS A 8 -23.33 -21.06 10.11
C LYS A 8 -22.40 -20.10 10.85
N PHE A 9 -21.34 -20.67 11.43
CA PHE A 9 -20.23 -19.92 12.03
C PHE A 9 -19.05 -19.93 11.06
N GLU A 10 -18.60 -18.76 10.65
CA GLU A 10 -17.49 -18.59 9.71
C GLU A 10 -16.52 -17.52 10.24
N ALA A 11 -15.24 -17.68 9.92
CA ALA A 11 -14.21 -16.67 10.19
C ALA A 11 -13.82 -15.99 8.88
N ILE A 12 -13.55 -14.69 8.94
CA ILE A 12 -13.08 -13.89 7.80
C ILE A 12 -11.65 -13.40 8.05
N SER A 13 -10.86 -13.29 6.99
CA SER A 13 -9.51 -12.76 7.07
C SER A 13 -9.54 -11.25 7.35
N PRO A 14 -8.45 -10.65 7.87
CA PRO A 14 -8.35 -9.20 8.00
C PRO A 14 -8.56 -8.47 6.68
N ALA A 15 -8.00 -8.98 5.58
CA ALA A 15 -8.18 -8.39 4.25
C ALA A 15 -9.65 -8.46 3.80
N ASP A 16 -10.35 -9.57 4.04
CA ASP A 16 -11.77 -9.71 3.74
C ASP A 16 -12.64 -8.79 4.62
N PHE A 17 -12.30 -8.65 5.91
CA PHE A 17 -12.96 -7.70 6.81
C PHE A 17 -12.87 -6.26 6.26
N PHE A 18 -11.68 -5.82 5.87
CA PHE A 18 -11.49 -4.47 5.36
C PHE A 18 -12.04 -4.26 3.95
N TYR A 19 -12.04 -5.31 3.12
CA TYR A 19 -12.75 -5.30 1.85
C TYR A 19 -14.25 -5.01 2.03
N ARG A 20 -14.88 -5.71 2.99
CA ARG A 20 -16.30 -5.53 3.31
C ARG A 20 -16.61 -4.20 4.00
N ASN A 21 -15.64 -3.64 4.73
CA ASN A 21 -15.78 -2.41 5.51
C ASN A 21 -14.78 -1.34 5.06
N ARG A 22 -14.79 -1.02 3.76
CA ARG A 22 -13.84 -0.07 3.13
C ARG A 22 -13.94 1.37 3.66
N ASP A 23 -15.09 1.71 4.23
CA ASP A 23 -15.40 2.97 4.89
C ASP A 23 -14.53 3.22 6.13
N ILE A 24 -14.19 2.16 6.87
CA ILE A 24 -13.31 2.24 8.05
C ILE A 24 -11.94 2.83 7.69
N ALA A 25 -11.46 2.61 6.46
CA ALA A 25 -10.18 3.09 5.97
C ALA A 25 -10.28 4.38 5.13
N GLY A 26 -11.46 5.00 5.02
CA GLY A 26 -11.65 6.22 4.24
C GLY A 26 -11.68 6.00 2.71
N PHE A 27 -12.01 4.79 2.28
CA PHE A 27 -12.17 4.39 0.87
C PHE A 27 -13.65 4.10 0.51
N ASP A 28 -14.58 4.74 1.21
CA ASP A 28 -16.03 4.73 0.92
C ASP A 28 -16.41 5.61 -0.28
N ASN A 29 -15.61 6.64 -0.56
CA ASN A 29 -15.89 7.62 -1.59
C ASN A 29 -14.72 7.77 -2.59
N PRO A 30 -14.94 7.50 -3.90
CA PRO A 30 -13.92 7.69 -4.95
C PRO A 30 -13.31 9.10 -4.98
N MET A 31 -14.05 10.11 -4.51
CA MET A 31 -13.60 11.49 -4.34
C MET A 31 -12.44 11.63 -3.36
N ARG A 32 -12.48 10.88 -2.26
CA ARG A 32 -11.50 10.93 -1.19
C ARG A 32 -10.42 9.89 -1.37
N ALA A 33 -10.69 8.82 -2.12
CA ALA A 33 -9.78 7.70 -2.31
C ALA A 33 -8.38 8.12 -2.77
N ILE A 34 -8.28 9.01 -3.77
CA ILE A 34 -6.98 9.51 -4.26
C ILE A 34 -6.25 10.33 -3.19
N TYR A 35 -6.94 11.26 -2.54
CA TYR A 35 -6.37 12.09 -1.48
C TYR A 35 -5.89 11.23 -0.30
N THR A 36 -6.74 10.32 0.18
CA THR A 36 -6.43 9.39 1.27
C THR A 36 -5.22 8.52 0.89
N ALA A 37 -5.20 7.95 -0.31
CA ALA A 37 -4.08 7.15 -0.78
C ALA A 37 -2.77 7.95 -0.77
N ILE A 38 -2.75 9.15 -1.36
CA ILE A 38 -1.55 9.99 -1.38
C ILE A 38 -1.11 10.35 0.04
N ARG A 39 -2.04 10.78 0.91
CA ARG A 39 -1.74 11.14 2.29
C ARG A 39 -1.08 9.97 3.04
N GLU A 40 -1.67 8.78 2.99
CA GLU A 40 -1.15 7.60 3.70
C GLU A 40 0.23 7.18 3.17
N LEU A 41 0.48 7.32 1.86
CA LEU A 41 1.79 7.00 1.28
C LEU A 41 2.85 8.03 1.68
N VAL A 42 2.51 9.32 1.62
CA VAL A 42 3.41 10.40 2.05
C VAL A 42 3.73 10.28 3.54
N GLU A 43 2.76 9.97 4.40
CA GLU A 43 2.99 9.74 5.82
C GLU A 43 3.95 8.56 6.06
N ASN A 44 3.79 7.47 5.30
CA ASN A 44 4.72 6.33 5.38
C ASN A 44 6.13 6.68 4.88
N SER A 45 6.25 7.46 3.81
CA SER A 45 7.54 7.94 3.31
C SER A 45 8.24 8.86 4.31
N LEU A 46 7.50 9.78 4.94
CA LEU A 46 8.03 10.65 6.00
C LEU A 46 8.53 9.84 7.20
N ASP A 47 7.73 8.88 7.68
CA ASP A 47 8.12 8.00 8.78
C ASP A 47 9.40 7.19 8.41
N ALA A 48 9.50 6.70 7.17
CA ALA A 48 10.67 5.95 6.71
C ALA A 48 11.95 6.81 6.63
N CYS A 49 11.84 8.10 6.28
CA CYS A 49 12.96 9.03 6.30
C CYS A 49 13.36 9.38 7.75
N GLU A 50 12.37 9.61 8.62
CA GLU A 50 12.58 9.91 10.04
C GLU A 50 13.28 8.77 10.78
N ASP A 51 12.88 7.52 10.54
CA ASP A 51 13.52 6.32 11.10
C ASP A 51 15.00 6.19 10.69
N GLY A 52 15.36 6.70 9.51
CA GLY A 52 16.73 6.71 8.99
C GLY A 52 17.53 7.97 9.33
N GLY A 53 16.93 8.99 9.94
CA GLY A 53 17.55 10.31 10.12
C GLY A 53 17.86 11.01 8.79
N ILE A 54 17.07 10.75 7.76
CA ILE A 54 17.26 11.26 6.39
C ILE A 54 16.36 12.49 6.17
N LEU A 55 16.86 13.54 5.53
CA LEU A 55 16.03 14.66 5.10
C LEU A 55 15.12 14.18 3.95
N PRO A 56 13.78 14.27 4.09
CA PRO A 56 12.87 13.64 3.14
C PRO A 56 12.85 14.36 1.79
N GLU A 57 13.09 13.60 0.74
CA GLU A 57 12.80 13.94 -0.66
C GLU A 57 11.72 12.99 -1.15
N ILE A 58 10.52 13.52 -1.39
CA ILE A 58 9.36 12.72 -1.80
C ILE A 58 8.84 13.26 -3.13
N LEU A 59 8.77 12.37 -4.13
CA LEU A 59 8.18 12.64 -5.43
C LEU A 59 6.83 11.93 -5.52
N ILE A 60 5.81 12.67 -5.95
CA ILE A 60 4.46 12.15 -6.14
C ILE A 60 4.06 12.41 -7.58
N ALA A 61 3.65 11.36 -8.29
CA ALA A 61 3.09 11.44 -9.63
C ALA A 61 1.68 10.84 -9.63
N VAL A 62 0.75 11.55 -10.27
CA VAL A 62 -0.63 11.11 -10.48
C VAL A 62 -0.95 11.28 -11.96
N GLU A 63 -1.20 10.19 -12.65
CA GLU A 63 -1.44 10.16 -14.09
C GLU A 63 -2.82 9.57 -14.38
N GLU A 64 -3.58 10.18 -15.28
CA GLU A 64 -4.83 9.62 -15.76
C GLU A 64 -4.54 8.40 -16.65
N ALA A 65 -5.16 7.26 -16.35
CA ALA A 65 -4.87 5.97 -17.00
C ALA A 65 -6.12 5.30 -17.60
N GLY A 66 -7.26 6.00 -17.61
CA GLY A 66 -8.55 5.54 -18.12
C GLY A 66 -9.70 6.35 -17.52
N GLU A 67 -10.93 6.01 -17.88
CA GLU A 67 -12.11 6.66 -17.30
C GLU A 67 -12.13 6.43 -15.78
N ASN A 68 -12.10 7.52 -15.02
CA ASN A 68 -12.05 7.52 -13.55
C ASN A 68 -10.91 6.67 -12.95
N THR A 69 -9.87 6.35 -13.71
CA THR A 69 -8.76 5.50 -13.27
C THR A 69 -7.46 6.29 -13.29
N PHE A 70 -6.74 6.27 -12.17
CA PHE A 70 -5.49 7.00 -12.01
C PHE A 70 -4.37 6.06 -11.61
N LYS A 71 -3.19 6.31 -12.15
CA LYS A 71 -1.94 5.69 -11.74
C LYS A 71 -1.29 6.62 -10.71
N ILE A 72 -1.07 6.12 -9.50
CA ILE A 72 -0.36 6.83 -8.44
C ILE A 72 1.03 6.22 -8.31
N MET A 73 2.05 7.06 -8.31
CA MET A 73 3.41 6.70 -7.95
C MET A 73 3.92 7.63 -6.85
N VAL A 74 4.44 7.04 -5.77
CA VAL A 74 5.13 7.77 -4.70
C VAL A 74 6.53 7.19 -4.57
N MET A 75 7.53 8.06 -4.65
CA MET A 75 8.94 7.74 -4.47
C MET A 75 9.49 8.53 -3.30
N ASP A 76 10.26 7.88 -2.44
CA ASP A 76 10.99 8.52 -1.35
C ASP A 76 12.47 8.10 -1.34
N ASN A 77 13.27 8.89 -0.63
CA ASN A 77 14.66 8.60 -0.31
C ASN A 77 14.82 7.98 1.10
N GLY A 78 13.82 7.28 1.62
CA GLY A 78 13.84 6.70 2.96
C GLY A 78 14.75 5.48 3.09
N ILE A 79 14.60 4.74 4.19
CA ILE A 79 15.43 3.54 4.49
C ILE A 79 15.19 2.35 3.54
N GLY A 80 14.13 2.38 2.73
CA GLY A 80 13.67 1.24 1.93
C GLY A 80 13.10 0.10 2.79
N VAL A 81 12.63 -0.96 2.13
CA VAL A 81 12.09 -2.16 2.80
C VAL A 81 13.04 -3.35 2.56
N PRO A 82 13.53 -4.02 3.62
CA PRO A 82 14.41 -5.17 3.50
C PRO A 82 13.80 -6.27 2.64
N ARG A 83 14.66 -6.92 1.82
CA ARG A 83 14.30 -7.98 0.86
C ARG A 83 13.24 -8.95 1.39
N ASP A 84 13.49 -9.54 2.55
CA ASP A 84 12.66 -10.63 3.08
C ASP A 84 11.28 -10.16 3.58
N ASN A 85 11.10 -8.85 3.76
CA ASN A 85 9.87 -8.26 4.25
C ASN A 85 9.01 -7.61 3.15
N ILE A 86 9.55 -7.36 1.95
CA ILE A 86 8.85 -6.60 0.88
C ILE A 86 7.44 -7.17 0.65
N GLN A 87 7.31 -8.46 0.38
CA GLN A 87 6.01 -9.05 0.02
C GLN A 87 4.97 -8.87 1.14
N SER A 88 5.32 -9.17 2.39
CA SER A 88 4.39 -9.04 3.52
C SER A 88 4.12 -7.57 3.90
N CYS A 89 5.11 -6.68 3.74
CA CYS A 89 4.94 -5.24 3.95
C CYS A 89 3.92 -4.61 3.01
N PHE A 90 3.67 -5.20 1.84
CA PHE A 90 2.76 -4.65 0.85
C PHE A 90 1.52 -5.50 0.61
N GLY A 91 1.62 -6.83 0.76
CA GLY A 91 0.56 -7.78 0.41
C GLY A 91 -0.15 -8.47 1.59
N GLN A 92 0.18 -8.12 2.84
CA GLN A 92 -0.43 -8.72 4.03
C GLN A 92 -0.98 -7.63 4.97
N ILE A 93 -2.29 -7.62 5.19
CA ILE A 93 -2.96 -6.70 6.11
C ILE A 93 -2.59 -7.06 7.56
N LEU A 94 -2.39 -6.03 8.39
CA LEU A 94 -1.91 -6.14 9.78
C LEU A 94 -0.53 -6.81 9.92
N TYR A 95 0.34 -6.59 8.94
CA TYR A 95 1.78 -6.86 9.03
C TYR A 95 2.56 -5.55 9.06
N GLY A 96 3.69 -5.47 9.77
CA GLY A 96 4.53 -4.27 9.74
C GLY A 96 5.41 -4.09 10.97
N SER A 97 6.27 -3.08 10.94
CA SER A 97 7.23 -2.74 12.00
C SER A 97 6.66 -1.78 13.06
N LYS A 98 5.53 -1.12 12.79
CA LYS A 98 4.94 -0.05 13.61
C LYS A 98 4.16 -0.53 14.85
N TYR A 99 4.32 -1.78 15.29
CA TYR A 99 3.69 -2.32 16.50
C TYR A 99 4.50 -2.08 17.79
N THR A 100 5.65 -1.41 17.69
CA THR A 100 6.45 -1.01 18.84
C THR A 100 5.98 0.36 19.37
N HIS A 101 6.20 0.65 20.66
CA HIS A 101 5.84 1.94 21.27
C HIS A 101 6.75 3.08 20.76
N ARG A 102 6.56 3.50 19.52
CA ARG A 102 7.14 4.71 18.94
C ARG A 102 6.00 5.58 18.40
N GLN A 103 6.09 6.89 18.59
CA GLN A 103 5.17 7.81 17.92
C GLN A 103 5.50 7.80 16.43
N ALA A 104 4.54 7.38 15.62
CA ALA A 104 4.59 7.44 14.16
C ALA A 104 3.29 8.09 13.68
N ARG A 105 3.29 8.67 12.47
CA ARG A 105 2.10 9.35 11.91
C ARG A 105 0.96 8.35 11.68
N GLY A 106 1.29 7.12 11.29
CA GLY A 106 0.33 6.02 11.15
C GLY A 106 0.30 5.07 12.36
N ARG A 107 -0.90 4.81 12.91
CA ARG A 107 -1.08 3.97 14.13
C ARG A 107 -1.02 2.46 13.91
N PHE A 108 -1.33 1.97 12.70
CA PHE A 108 -1.49 0.53 12.44
C PHE A 108 -0.76 0.02 11.19
N GLY A 109 0.01 0.87 10.49
CA GLY A 109 0.64 0.49 9.21
C GLY A 109 -0.36 0.03 8.13
N LEU A 110 -1.61 0.49 8.24
CA LEU A 110 -2.77 -0.05 7.53
C LEU A 110 -3.13 0.78 6.29
N GLY A 111 -3.05 2.11 6.36
CA GLY A 111 -3.64 2.98 5.34
C GLY A 111 -3.05 2.83 3.94
N GLY A 112 -1.72 2.71 3.81
CA GLY A 112 -1.08 2.43 2.52
C GLY A 112 -1.55 1.11 1.90
N LYS A 113 -1.69 0.06 2.71
CA LYS A 113 -2.20 -1.23 2.25
C LYS A 113 -3.67 -1.18 1.86
N MET A 114 -4.45 -0.37 2.57
CA MET A 114 -5.85 -0.13 2.22
C MET A 114 -5.98 0.59 0.88
N ALA A 115 -5.07 1.52 0.56
CA ALA A 115 -5.00 2.14 -0.76
C ALA A 115 -4.73 1.09 -1.85
N PHE A 116 -3.76 0.19 -1.63
CA PHE A 116 -3.44 -0.87 -2.58
C PHE A 116 -4.57 -1.88 -2.73
N LEU A 117 -5.22 -2.27 -1.62
CA LEU A 117 -6.35 -3.20 -1.64
C LEU A 117 -7.53 -2.58 -2.41
N TYR A 118 -7.88 -1.33 -2.11
CA TYR A 118 -8.93 -0.60 -2.83
C TYR A 118 -8.60 -0.52 -4.33
N GLY A 119 -7.39 -0.08 -4.68
CA GLY A 119 -6.93 -0.01 -6.06
C GLY A 119 -6.99 -1.34 -6.80
N GLN A 120 -6.57 -2.44 -6.16
CA GLN A 120 -6.67 -3.79 -6.70
C GLN A 120 -8.12 -4.22 -6.94
N ILE A 121 -9.03 -3.91 -6.02
CA ILE A 121 -10.45 -4.28 -6.14
C ILE A 121 -11.12 -3.51 -7.28
N THR A 122 -10.84 -2.21 -7.40
CA THR A 122 -11.51 -1.36 -8.38
C THR A 122 -10.92 -1.52 -9.77
N THR A 123 -9.59 -1.67 -9.88
CA THR A 123 -8.90 -1.70 -11.19
C THR A 123 -8.50 -3.09 -11.64
N HIS A 124 -8.52 -4.09 -10.75
CA HIS A 124 -7.98 -5.44 -10.98
C HIS A 124 -6.49 -5.47 -11.38
N LYS A 125 -5.75 -4.39 -11.14
CA LYS A 125 -4.32 -4.29 -11.44
C LYS A 125 -3.46 -4.57 -10.20
N PRO A 126 -2.26 -5.13 -10.37
CA PRO A 126 -1.34 -5.39 -9.27
C PRO A 126 -0.65 -4.10 -8.79
N LEU A 127 -0.03 -4.20 -7.62
CA LEU A 127 0.90 -3.21 -7.07
C LEU A 127 2.31 -3.51 -7.59
N HIS A 128 3.03 -2.46 -7.96
CA HIS A 128 4.47 -2.50 -8.24
C HIS A 128 5.26 -1.77 -7.16
N VAL A 129 6.34 -2.38 -6.69
CA VAL A 129 7.20 -1.85 -5.64
C VAL A 129 8.65 -1.97 -6.06
N THR A 130 9.37 -0.85 -6.03
CA THR A 130 10.84 -0.84 -6.11
C THR A 130 11.41 -0.48 -4.75
N SER A 131 12.25 -1.31 -4.16
CA SER A 131 12.89 -1.05 -2.86
C SER A 131 14.41 -1.11 -2.99
N ALA A 132 15.11 -0.08 -2.51
CA ALA A 132 16.54 -0.10 -2.24
C ALA A 132 16.78 0.10 -0.75
N PRO A 133 16.98 -0.98 0.01
CA PRO A 133 17.31 -0.88 1.42
C PRO A 133 18.62 -0.14 1.64
N ILE A 134 18.69 0.71 2.67
CA ILE A 134 19.93 1.38 3.05
C ILE A 134 21.02 0.34 3.37
N GLY A 135 22.20 0.51 2.77
CA GLY A 135 23.33 -0.41 2.93
C GLY A 135 23.28 -1.69 2.09
N ASP A 136 22.20 -1.95 1.34
CA ASP A 136 22.14 -3.04 0.37
C ASP A 136 22.72 -2.57 -1.00
N GLU A 137 23.38 -3.47 -1.72
CA GLU A 137 23.86 -3.20 -3.08
C GLU A 137 22.78 -3.44 -4.15
N TRP A 138 21.67 -4.06 -3.76
CA TRP A 138 20.58 -4.47 -4.64
C TRP A 138 19.37 -3.54 -4.54
N VAL A 139 18.79 -3.30 -5.70
CA VAL A 139 17.44 -2.76 -5.85
C VAL A 139 16.53 -3.91 -6.25
N TYR A 140 15.42 -4.06 -5.55
CA TYR A 140 14.42 -5.09 -5.78
C TYR A 140 13.19 -4.48 -6.45
N ASP A 141 12.74 -5.08 -7.53
CA ASP A 141 11.50 -4.70 -8.22
C ASP A 141 10.52 -5.87 -8.12
N VAL A 142 9.37 -5.59 -7.53
CA VAL A 142 8.40 -6.60 -7.12
C VAL A 142 7.02 -6.19 -7.59
N THR A 143 6.37 -7.08 -8.33
CA THR A 143 4.95 -6.93 -8.70
C THR A 143 4.15 -7.97 -7.96
N LEU A 144 3.14 -7.55 -7.20
CA LEU A 144 2.34 -8.43 -6.35
C LEU A 144 0.89 -7.97 -6.24
N ARG A 145 0.03 -8.89 -5.80
CA ARG A 145 -1.36 -8.61 -5.41
C ARG A 145 -1.66 -9.23 -4.05
N MET A 146 -2.76 -8.82 -3.43
CA MET A 146 -3.24 -9.40 -2.17
C MET A 146 -4.21 -10.55 -2.44
N ASP A 147 -3.93 -11.72 -1.88
CA ASP A 147 -4.93 -12.77 -1.69
C ASP A 147 -5.83 -12.36 -0.51
N ILE A 148 -7.00 -11.80 -0.83
CA ILE A 148 -7.94 -11.25 0.15
C ILE A 148 -8.47 -12.36 1.06
N GLN A 149 -8.71 -13.56 0.53
CA GLN A 149 -9.28 -14.66 1.31
C GLN A 149 -8.30 -15.17 2.37
N ASN A 150 -7.02 -15.27 2.01
CA ASN A 150 -5.99 -15.84 2.90
C ASN A 150 -5.12 -14.78 3.60
N ASN A 151 -5.32 -13.50 3.32
CA ASN A 151 -4.49 -12.39 3.83
C ASN A 151 -2.98 -12.63 3.63
N ARG A 152 -2.59 -12.94 2.39
CA ARG A 152 -1.19 -13.19 2.02
C ARG A 152 -0.83 -12.49 0.71
N PRO A 153 0.45 -12.12 0.51
CA PRO A 153 0.91 -11.67 -0.79
C PRO A 153 0.81 -12.81 -1.81
N GLU A 154 0.39 -12.48 -3.02
CA GLU A 154 0.56 -13.29 -4.20
C GLU A 154 1.58 -12.61 -5.12
N LEU A 155 2.77 -13.20 -5.20
CA LEU A 155 3.86 -12.70 -6.01
C LEU A 155 3.61 -12.98 -7.49
N LEU A 156 3.70 -11.95 -8.31
CA LEU A 156 3.59 -12.06 -9.77
C LEU A 156 4.95 -11.98 -10.45
N GLU A 157 5.81 -11.06 -9.99
CA GLU A 157 7.14 -10.86 -10.54
C GLU A 157 8.12 -10.43 -9.44
N TRP A 158 9.35 -10.95 -9.51
CA TRP A 158 10.46 -10.56 -8.64
C TRP A 158 11.73 -10.45 -9.46
N THR A 159 12.28 -9.25 -9.57
CA THR A 159 13.59 -9.02 -10.18
C THR A 159 14.48 -8.19 -9.26
N ARG A 160 15.78 -8.16 -9.57
CA ARG A 160 16.75 -7.31 -8.87
C ARG A 160 17.79 -6.80 -9.82
N ARG A 161 18.32 -5.61 -9.53
CA ARG A 161 19.44 -4.99 -10.24
C ARG A 161 20.43 -4.39 -9.25
N LYS A 162 21.69 -4.22 -9.66
CA LYS A 162 22.65 -3.48 -8.85
C LYS A 162 22.24 -2.01 -8.75
N GLY A 163 22.19 -1.50 -7.53
CA GLY A 163 21.90 -0.10 -7.25
C GLY A 163 23.06 0.82 -7.62
N LYS A 164 22.74 2.09 -7.84
CA LYS A 164 23.78 3.14 -7.88
C LYS A 164 24.30 3.35 -6.46
N LYS A 165 25.61 3.56 -6.33
CA LYS A 165 26.24 3.77 -5.03
C LYS A 165 25.56 4.90 -4.27
N GLY A 166 25.08 4.61 -3.06
CA GLY A 166 24.42 5.59 -2.18
C GLY A 166 22.95 5.85 -2.48
N TRP A 167 22.34 5.20 -3.47
CA TRP A 167 20.89 5.29 -3.68
C TRP A 167 20.16 4.32 -2.75
N HIS A 168 19.17 4.83 -2.02
CA HIS A 168 18.24 4.08 -1.18
C HIS A 168 16.87 4.75 -1.25
N GLY A 169 15.83 4.00 -0.89
CA GLY A 169 14.47 4.51 -0.88
C GLY A 169 13.45 3.47 -1.31
N LEU A 170 12.23 3.95 -1.51
CA LEU A 170 11.08 3.16 -1.90
C LEU A 170 10.34 3.86 -3.03
N VAL A 171 9.89 3.09 -4.01
CA VAL A 171 8.90 3.50 -5.00
C VAL A 171 7.72 2.55 -4.89
N VAL A 172 6.53 3.10 -4.78
CA VAL A 172 5.26 2.35 -4.84
C VAL A 172 4.42 2.90 -5.97
N GLU A 173 3.90 2.01 -6.80
CA GLU A 173 3.12 2.34 -7.99
C GLU A 173 1.91 1.41 -8.11
N PHE A 174 0.71 1.97 -8.23
CA PHE A 174 -0.52 1.21 -8.39
C PHE A 174 -1.61 2.05 -9.05
N TYR A 175 -2.70 1.38 -9.42
CA TYR A 175 -3.85 2.01 -10.05
C TYR A 175 -5.01 2.10 -9.06
N ILE A 176 -5.77 3.17 -9.14
CA ILE A 176 -6.92 3.44 -8.28
C ILE A 176 -8.06 4.06 -9.08
N GLU A 177 -9.31 3.71 -8.75
CA GLU A 177 -10.46 4.45 -9.25
C GLU A 177 -10.76 5.67 -8.38
N GLY A 178 -11.01 6.83 -9.00
CA GLY A 178 -11.33 8.06 -8.29
C GLY A 178 -11.90 9.15 -9.20
N ASP A 179 -12.35 10.25 -8.59
CA ASP A 179 -12.83 11.45 -9.29
C ASP A 179 -11.88 12.63 -9.02
N TRP A 180 -10.87 12.77 -9.87
CA TRP A 180 -9.81 13.78 -9.70
C TRP A 180 -10.29 15.23 -9.90
N ILE A 181 -11.20 15.47 -10.85
CA ILE A 181 -11.73 16.79 -11.20
C ILE A 181 -12.34 17.49 -9.98
N ARG A 182 -12.88 16.66 -9.10
CA ARG A 182 -13.71 17.04 -7.99
C ARG A 182 -12.91 16.86 -6.67
N ALA A 183 -11.91 15.97 -6.62
CA ALA A 183 -10.94 15.83 -5.52
C ALA A 183 -10.01 17.05 -5.36
N ARG A 184 -9.56 17.70 -6.45
CA ARG A 184 -8.68 18.90 -6.40
C ARG A 184 -9.27 20.15 -5.71
N ARG A 185 -10.52 20.07 -5.25
CA ARG A 185 -11.24 21.17 -4.58
C ARG A 185 -11.21 21.05 -3.05
N TYR A 186 -10.71 19.93 -2.52
CA TYR A 186 -10.41 19.71 -1.11
C TYR A 186 -8.93 19.98 -0.85
#